data_AF-A0A7M5TUX8-F1
#
_entry.id   AF-A0A7M5TUX8-F1
#
_cell.length_a   1.000
_cell.length_b   1.000
_cell.length_c   1.000
_cell.angle_alpha   90.00
_cell.angle_beta   90.00
_cell.angle_gamma   90.00
#
_symmetry.space_group_name_H-M   'P 1'
#
loop_
_entity.id
_entity.type
_entity.pdbx_description
1 polymer ?
#
loop_
_entity_poly.entity_id
_entity_poly.type
_entity_poly.pdbx_seq_one_letter_code
_entity_poly.pdbx_strand_id
1 'polypeptide(L)'
;MLENYGGNTRLYGSSQDVIDGIQSTRINYADQMVGIGSTPEGIDQNPINFELLYEMTYRGNEKIDRYDWMHNYIKRRYNDKKGVSLAAWDLLWKEVYDAHGVSSGGSPQGRVTNQKPYLTTKWPTMLWYNPQDVHEALKKLVDAAETLPMTDALRHDLAKIASTFIEDLLPGTYAMFIDAYQKRNYIEMVSNSNALIEGLKDMDQVLAADRYSLLGNWIESAKKYGADVAEKKNLEFNARNQITLWGPNGQIEDYANKNWAGLISSYYMQRWASFTKYLLECYASKKPYDDKIFKERLMDFEKLWNEENQAFPVKPEGDILQISQTILAKYNHIYQSNIHVFNRDWALGRQRGAHLAEIGYLGAIEERKKLREIRKKRRARKMKHDL
;
A
#
# COMPACT_ATOMS: atom_id res chain seq x y z
N MET A 1 -2.55 8.89 -16.05
CA MET A 1 -2.58 8.51 -14.63
C MET A 1 -1.39 7.59 -14.37
N LEU A 2 -0.46 7.99 -13.51
CA LEU A 2 0.66 7.11 -13.14
C LEU A 2 0.18 6.05 -12.14
N GLU A 3 -0.51 6.46 -11.08
CA GLU A 3 -1.21 5.61 -10.09
C GLU A 3 -0.30 4.75 -9.19
N ASN A 4 0.60 3.95 -9.76
CA ASN A 4 1.39 2.99 -8.99
C ASN A 4 2.90 3.09 -9.25
N TYR A 5 3.66 2.98 -8.16
CA TYR A 5 5.11 2.86 -8.14
C TYR A 5 5.53 1.49 -7.58
N GLY A 6 6.54 0.86 -8.17
CA GLY A 6 7.11 -0.42 -7.75
C GLY A 6 6.19 -1.64 -7.87
N GLY A 7 4.96 -1.49 -8.37
CA GLY A 7 3.95 -2.56 -8.27
C GLY A 7 3.49 -2.77 -6.83
N ASN A 8 3.56 -1.76 -5.97
CA ASN A 8 3.18 -1.88 -4.56
C ASN A 8 1.67 -2.15 -4.44
N THR A 9 1.27 -3.06 -3.54
CA THR A 9 -0.07 -3.67 -3.54
C THR A 9 -1.06 -3.03 -2.56
N ARG A 10 -0.86 -1.78 -2.14
CA ARG A 10 -1.73 -1.12 -1.15
C ARG A 10 -3.00 -0.61 -1.80
N LEU A 11 -4.08 -0.55 -1.01
CA LEU A 11 -5.28 0.17 -1.41
C LEU A 11 -4.95 1.67 -1.48
N TYR A 12 -5.21 2.27 -2.63
CA TYR A 12 -4.91 3.67 -2.89
C TYR A 12 -5.71 4.14 -4.11
N GLY A 13 -6.06 5.42 -4.14
CA GLY A 13 -6.54 6.09 -5.34
C GLY A 13 -6.75 7.57 -5.11
N SER A 14 -6.87 8.32 -6.20
CA SER A 14 -7.15 9.75 -6.21
C SER A 14 -8.30 10.03 -7.18
N SER A 15 -9.43 9.34 -6.96
CA SER A 15 -10.54 9.27 -7.92
C SER A 15 -11.05 10.65 -8.35
N GLN A 16 -11.20 11.58 -7.41
CA GLN A 16 -11.62 12.96 -7.72
C GLN A 16 -10.59 13.72 -8.55
N ASP A 17 -9.30 13.66 -8.16
CA ASP A 17 -8.22 14.33 -8.90
C ASP A 17 -8.10 13.79 -10.33
N VAL A 18 -8.37 12.50 -10.54
CA VAL A 18 -8.39 11.87 -11.87
C VAL A 18 -9.55 12.42 -12.70
N ILE A 19 -10.78 12.44 -12.15
CA ILE A 19 -11.97 12.96 -12.85
C ILE A 19 -11.76 14.43 -13.21
N ASP A 20 -11.41 15.26 -12.23
CA ASP A 20 -11.24 16.70 -12.39
C ASP A 20 -10.07 17.03 -13.31
N GLY A 21 -8.96 16.31 -13.17
CA GLY A 21 -7.77 16.47 -14.01
C GLY A 21 -8.06 16.22 -15.48
N ILE A 22 -8.81 15.14 -15.79
CA ILE A 22 -9.18 14.81 -17.17
C ILE A 22 -10.17 15.84 -17.72
N GLN A 23 -11.26 16.13 -17.00
CA GLN A 23 -12.31 17.04 -17.47
C GLN A 23 -11.78 18.47 -17.63
N SER A 24 -11.04 18.98 -16.65
CA SER A 24 -10.47 20.33 -16.72
C SER A 24 -9.43 20.45 -17.83
N THR A 25 -8.61 19.43 -18.08
CA THR A 25 -7.63 19.46 -19.18
C THR A 25 -8.34 19.43 -20.53
N ARG A 26 -9.38 18.60 -20.68
CA ARG A 26 -10.18 18.52 -21.91
C ARG A 26 -10.85 19.85 -22.26
N ILE A 27 -11.33 20.60 -21.26
CA ILE A 27 -11.95 21.92 -21.45
C ILE A 27 -10.89 22.99 -21.76
N ASN A 28 -9.83 23.06 -20.96
CA ASN A 28 -8.86 24.17 -21.02
C ASN A 28 -7.83 24.02 -22.15
N TYR A 29 -7.64 22.81 -22.67
CA TYR A 29 -6.65 22.46 -23.68
C TYR A 29 -7.26 21.62 -24.81
N ALA A 30 -8.51 21.91 -25.17
CA ALA A 30 -9.27 21.14 -26.16
C ALA A 30 -8.56 21.01 -27.52
N ASP A 31 -7.71 21.98 -27.88
CA ASP A 31 -6.93 22.03 -29.11
C ASP A 31 -5.55 21.33 -29.02
N GLN A 32 -5.10 20.96 -27.81
CA GLN A 32 -3.77 20.39 -27.56
C GLN A 32 -3.82 18.97 -26.99
N MET A 33 -4.88 18.65 -26.24
CA MET A 33 -5.05 17.35 -25.62
C MET A 33 -5.54 16.32 -26.65
N VAL A 34 -4.66 15.40 -27.04
CA VAL A 34 -4.97 14.36 -28.05
C VAL A 34 -5.35 13.00 -27.44
N GLY A 35 -5.29 12.85 -26.11
CA GLY A 35 -5.66 11.61 -25.45
C GLY A 35 -5.42 11.61 -23.94
N ILE A 36 -5.83 10.51 -23.31
CA ILE A 36 -5.51 10.14 -21.93
C ILE A 36 -4.87 8.75 -21.92
N GLY A 37 -4.18 8.40 -20.84
CA GLY A 37 -3.59 7.08 -20.70
C GLY A 37 -3.14 6.80 -19.27
N SER A 38 -2.78 5.55 -19.02
CA SER A 38 -2.17 5.06 -17.78
C SER A 38 -0.69 4.79 -17.99
N THR A 39 0.14 5.09 -17.00
CA THR A 39 1.58 4.79 -17.01
C THR A 39 2.04 4.21 -15.67
N PRO A 40 1.39 3.17 -15.13
CA PRO A 40 1.78 2.56 -13.86
C PRO A 40 3.06 1.75 -14.02
N GLU A 41 3.86 1.69 -12.96
CA GLU A 41 5.01 0.77 -12.92
C GLU A 41 4.57 -0.69 -12.70
N GLY A 42 3.42 -0.91 -12.06
CA GLY A 42 2.78 -2.24 -11.93
C GLY A 42 1.25 -2.17 -11.99
N ILE A 43 0.62 -3.20 -12.57
CA ILE A 43 -0.80 -3.20 -12.96
C ILE A 43 -1.71 -4.10 -12.11
N ASP A 44 -1.15 -4.95 -11.25
CA ASP A 44 -1.90 -6.00 -10.54
C ASP A 44 -2.54 -5.51 -9.22
N GLN A 45 -3.05 -4.27 -9.21
CA GLN A 45 -3.59 -3.62 -8.02
C GLN A 45 -4.65 -2.57 -8.39
N ASN A 46 -5.52 -2.22 -7.44
CA ASN A 46 -6.55 -1.17 -7.55
C ASN A 46 -7.29 -1.11 -8.91
N PRO A 47 -7.93 -2.21 -9.37
CA PRO A 47 -8.55 -2.27 -10.69
C PRO A 47 -9.61 -1.18 -10.92
N ILE A 48 -10.26 -0.72 -9.85
CA ILE A 48 -11.25 0.36 -9.89
C ILE A 48 -10.67 1.69 -10.43
N ASN A 49 -9.40 1.99 -10.14
CA ASN A 49 -8.75 3.21 -10.64
C ASN A 49 -8.55 3.15 -12.16
N PHE A 50 -8.15 1.99 -12.67
CA PHE A 50 -7.93 1.78 -14.10
C PHE A 50 -9.26 1.75 -14.88
N GLU A 51 -10.30 1.09 -14.35
CA GLU A 51 -11.61 1.09 -14.98
C GLU A 51 -12.18 2.52 -15.06
N LEU A 52 -12.06 3.31 -13.98
CA LEU A 52 -12.45 4.72 -13.98
C LEU A 52 -11.72 5.48 -15.08
N LEU A 53 -10.38 5.41 -15.10
CA LEU A 53 -9.57 6.11 -16.10
C LEU A 53 -9.98 5.75 -17.53
N TYR A 54 -10.12 4.46 -17.84
CA TYR A 54 -10.41 4.03 -19.21
C TYR A 54 -11.82 4.44 -19.64
N GLU A 55 -12.81 4.38 -18.75
CA GLU A 55 -14.17 4.84 -19.03
C GLU A 55 -14.22 6.35 -19.33
N MET A 56 -13.38 7.15 -18.66
CA MET A 56 -13.26 8.60 -18.93
C MET A 56 -12.86 8.94 -20.38
N THR A 57 -12.31 7.98 -21.14
CA THR A 57 -12.01 8.15 -22.56
C THR A 57 -13.30 8.37 -23.37
N TYR A 58 -14.37 7.67 -23.00
CA TYR A 58 -15.62 7.58 -23.76
C TYR A 58 -16.70 8.58 -23.30
N ARG A 59 -16.53 9.18 -22.11
CA ARG A 59 -17.53 10.08 -21.51
C ARG A 59 -17.47 11.53 -21.98
N GLY A 60 -16.41 11.93 -22.68
CA GLY A 60 -16.25 13.32 -23.15
C GLY A 60 -16.26 14.33 -21.99
N ASN A 61 -17.21 15.28 -22.01
CA ASN A 61 -17.41 16.32 -20.99
C ASN A 61 -18.61 16.04 -20.06
N GLU A 62 -19.16 14.82 -20.10
CA GLU A 62 -20.26 14.43 -19.21
C GLU A 62 -19.85 14.61 -17.74
N LYS A 63 -20.74 15.20 -16.94
CA LYS A 63 -20.56 15.29 -15.49
C LYS A 63 -20.77 13.91 -14.89
N ILE A 64 -19.87 13.50 -14.00
CA ILE A 64 -19.90 12.18 -13.38
C ILE A 64 -20.06 12.39 -11.89
N ASP A 65 -21.08 11.76 -11.32
CA ASP A 65 -21.12 11.52 -9.89
C ASP A 65 -20.23 10.31 -9.58
N ARG A 66 -19.19 10.51 -8.78
CA ARG A 66 -18.21 9.47 -8.49
C ARG A 66 -18.79 8.34 -7.63
N TYR A 67 -19.80 8.62 -6.80
CA TYR A 67 -20.43 7.61 -5.96
C TYR A 67 -21.39 6.76 -6.79
N ASP A 68 -22.20 7.38 -7.66
CA ASP A 68 -23.04 6.63 -8.59
C ASP A 68 -22.20 5.74 -9.52
N TRP A 69 -21.06 6.24 -10.00
CA TRP A 69 -20.14 5.44 -10.81
C TRP A 69 -19.57 4.25 -10.01
N MET A 70 -19.07 4.50 -8.80
CA MET A 70 -18.52 3.46 -7.93
C MET A 70 -19.58 2.42 -7.55
N HIS A 71 -20.80 2.84 -7.20
CA HIS A 71 -21.89 1.91 -6.88
C HIS A 71 -22.20 1.00 -8.06
N ASN A 72 -22.25 1.55 -9.26
CA ASN A 72 -22.47 0.76 -10.47
C ASN A 72 -21.31 -0.21 -10.75
N TYR A 73 -20.06 0.21 -10.53
CA TYR A 73 -18.89 -0.67 -10.61
C TYR A 73 -19.00 -1.86 -9.64
N ILE A 74 -19.27 -1.59 -8.36
CA ILE A 74 -19.34 -2.62 -7.32
C ILE A 74 -20.49 -3.60 -7.53
N LYS A 75 -21.68 -3.11 -7.90
CA LYS A 75 -22.82 -3.96 -8.23
C LYS A 75 -22.50 -4.96 -9.35
N ARG A 76 -21.81 -4.51 -10.40
CA ARG A 76 -21.38 -5.39 -11.50
C ARG A 76 -20.29 -6.36 -11.06
N ARG A 77 -19.27 -5.87 -10.36
CA ARG A 77 -18.09 -6.64 -9.93
C ARG A 77 -18.46 -7.83 -9.03
N TYR A 78 -19.42 -7.64 -8.12
CA TYR A 78 -19.84 -8.69 -7.19
C TYR A 78 -21.14 -9.39 -7.54
N ASN A 79 -21.81 -9.00 -8.64
CA ASN A 79 -23.20 -9.38 -8.90
C ASN A 79 -24.13 -9.00 -7.72
N ASP A 80 -23.85 -7.86 -7.08
CA ASP A 80 -24.59 -7.33 -5.92
C ASP A 80 -25.81 -6.52 -6.37
N LYS A 81 -26.86 -7.24 -6.78
CA LYS A 81 -28.10 -6.61 -7.29
C LYS A 81 -28.81 -5.73 -6.26
N LYS A 82 -28.66 -6.02 -4.97
CA LYS A 82 -29.33 -5.32 -3.87
C LYS A 82 -28.49 -4.18 -3.30
N GLY A 83 -27.21 -4.09 -3.65
CA GLY A 83 -26.29 -3.08 -3.16
C GLY A 83 -25.90 -3.28 -1.69
N VAL A 84 -25.89 -4.51 -1.18
CA VAL A 84 -25.56 -4.79 0.23
C VAL A 84 -24.10 -4.49 0.59
N SER A 85 -23.21 -4.50 -0.39
CA SER A 85 -21.78 -4.19 -0.22
C SER A 85 -21.44 -2.70 -0.35
N LEU A 86 -22.38 -1.87 -0.81
CA LEU A 86 -22.10 -0.47 -1.15
C LEU A 86 -21.64 0.36 0.05
N ALA A 87 -22.24 0.12 1.22
CA ALA A 87 -21.88 0.86 2.43
C ALA A 87 -20.42 0.62 2.88
N ALA A 88 -19.85 -0.55 2.55
CA ALA A 88 -18.42 -0.79 2.78
C ALA A 88 -17.56 0.04 1.82
N TRP A 89 -17.97 0.08 0.55
CA TRP A 89 -17.25 0.81 -0.48
C TRP A 89 -17.39 2.32 -0.38
N ASP A 90 -18.50 2.84 0.14
CA ASP A 90 -18.65 4.28 0.43
C ASP A 90 -17.56 4.78 1.39
N LEU A 91 -17.22 3.98 2.42
CA LEU A 91 -16.17 4.31 3.38
C LEU A 91 -14.78 4.34 2.71
N LEU A 92 -14.47 3.32 1.88
CA LEU A 92 -13.20 3.24 1.17
C LEU A 92 -13.09 4.33 0.08
N TRP A 93 -14.18 4.59 -0.64
CA TRP A 93 -14.25 5.54 -1.75
C TRP A 93 -14.13 6.99 -1.29
N LYS A 94 -14.59 7.27 -0.07
CA LYS A 94 -14.50 8.60 0.54
C LYS A 94 -13.07 8.97 0.94
N GLU A 95 -12.27 8.02 1.41
CA GLU A 95 -10.97 8.32 2.03
C GLU A 95 -9.80 7.59 1.32
N VAL A 96 -9.79 6.25 1.31
CA VAL A 96 -8.68 5.45 0.78
C VAL A 96 -8.46 5.72 -0.72
N TYR A 97 -9.55 5.81 -1.49
CA TYR A 97 -9.56 6.09 -2.93
C TYR A 97 -9.76 7.58 -3.29
N ASP A 98 -9.61 8.48 -2.31
CA ASP A 98 -9.69 9.93 -2.51
C ASP A 98 -8.51 10.66 -1.88
N ALA A 99 -7.30 10.12 -2.09
CA ALA A 99 -6.08 10.76 -1.66
C ALA A 99 -5.83 12.05 -2.47
N HIS A 100 -5.53 13.16 -1.81
CA HIS A 100 -5.18 14.43 -2.45
C HIS A 100 -3.76 14.91 -2.09
N GLY A 101 -3.18 15.81 -2.86
CA GLY A 101 -1.95 16.53 -2.48
C GLY A 101 -0.69 15.66 -2.41
N VAL A 102 0.26 15.91 -1.50
CA VAL A 102 1.51 15.09 -1.43
C VAL A 102 1.26 13.65 -0.95
N SER A 103 0.06 13.36 -0.43
CA SER A 103 -0.46 12.00 -0.22
C SER A 103 -0.90 11.29 -1.51
N SER A 104 -1.01 11.98 -2.66
CA SER A 104 -1.39 11.40 -3.96
C SER A 104 -0.23 10.79 -4.76
N GLY A 105 0.94 10.63 -4.13
CA GLY A 105 2.11 10.03 -4.76
C GLY A 105 2.19 8.51 -4.63
N GLY A 106 1.19 7.83 -4.04
CA GLY A 106 1.25 6.39 -3.77
C GLY A 106 2.60 6.01 -3.14
N SER A 107 3.02 6.76 -2.11
CA SER A 107 4.43 6.88 -1.68
C SER A 107 5.16 5.53 -1.75
N PRO A 108 6.36 5.47 -2.38
CA PRO A 108 7.17 4.25 -2.43
C PRO A 108 7.65 3.81 -1.03
N GLN A 109 7.39 4.60 0.02
CA GLN A 109 7.77 4.28 1.38
C GLN A 109 6.93 3.10 1.91
N GLY A 110 7.65 2.11 2.42
CA GLY A 110 7.10 0.95 3.13
C GLY A 110 6.16 1.35 4.28
N ARG A 111 5.27 0.43 4.65
CA ARG A 111 4.51 0.44 5.90
C ARG A 111 5.36 -0.28 6.94
N VAL A 112 4.95 -0.24 8.20
CA VAL A 112 5.58 -1.09 9.21
C VAL A 112 5.63 -2.55 8.75
N THR A 113 4.62 -3.07 8.05
CA THR A 113 4.68 -4.41 7.45
C THR A 113 5.93 -4.68 6.63
N ASN A 114 6.26 -3.79 5.69
CA ASN A 114 7.15 -4.10 4.58
C ASN A 114 8.39 -3.21 4.48
N GLN A 115 8.61 -2.34 5.48
CA GLN A 115 9.82 -1.55 5.63
C GLN A 115 10.85 -2.27 6.50
N LYS A 116 12.12 -2.04 6.20
CA LYS A 116 13.25 -2.44 7.05
C LYS A 116 13.11 -1.88 8.48
N PRO A 117 13.16 -2.72 9.53
CA PRO A 117 13.08 -2.26 10.91
C PRO A 117 14.27 -1.36 11.29
N TYR A 118 14.04 -0.39 12.16
CA TYR A 118 15.09 0.39 12.82
C TYR A 118 14.56 1.00 14.12
N LEU A 119 15.45 1.40 15.02
CA LEU A 119 15.05 2.01 16.30
C LEU A 119 14.72 3.50 16.11
N THR A 120 13.44 3.85 16.04
CA THR A 120 12.99 5.25 16.14
C THR A 120 11.61 5.37 16.76
N THR A 121 11.34 6.52 17.38
CA THR A 121 10.01 6.93 17.85
C THR A 121 9.27 7.81 16.85
N LYS A 122 9.94 8.23 15.77
CA LYS A 122 9.43 9.17 14.77
C LYS A 122 9.18 8.46 13.44
N TRP A 123 8.40 7.39 13.45
CA TRP A 123 7.91 6.82 12.20
C TRP A 123 6.85 7.73 11.62
N PRO A 124 6.81 7.92 10.29
CA PRO A 124 5.59 8.37 9.66
C PRO A 124 4.61 7.20 9.67
N THR A 125 3.91 7.02 10.79
CA THR A 125 2.67 6.23 10.92
C THR A 125 1.50 6.87 10.16
N MET A 126 1.82 7.73 9.19
CA MET A 126 0.91 8.70 8.61
C MET A 126 0.00 8.02 7.61
N LEU A 127 -1.29 7.98 7.93
CA LEU A 127 -2.36 7.59 7.04
C LEU A 127 -2.98 8.85 6.42
N TRP A 128 -3.26 8.83 5.12
CA TRP A 128 -4.05 9.89 4.48
C TRP A 128 -5.55 9.71 4.70
N TYR A 129 -5.96 8.53 5.17
CA TYR A 129 -7.33 8.13 5.47
C TYR A 129 -7.48 7.74 6.93
N ASN A 130 -8.71 7.77 7.45
CA ASN A 130 -9.01 7.32 8.80
C ASN A 130 -9.04 5.78 8.87
N PRO A 131 -8.19 5.12 9.68
CA PRO A 131 -8.18 3.65 9.79
C PRO A 131 -9.52 3.07 10.29
N GLN A 132 -10.36 3.88 10.96
CA GLN A 132 -11.71 3.47 11.34
C GLN A 132 -12.58 3.15 10.13
N ASP A 133 -12.40 3.87 9.03
CA ASP A 133 -13.22 3.67 7.84
C ASP A 133 -12.86 2.34 7.15
N VAL A 134 -11.58 1.92 7.20
CA VAL A 134 -11.17 0.56 6.75
C VAL A 134 -11.74 -0.52 7.66
N HIS A 135 -11.68 -0.33 8.99
CA HIS A 135 -12.26 -1.29 9.94
C HIS A 135 -13.77 -1.46 9.73
N GLU A 136 -14.53 -0.37 9.63
CA GLU A 136 -15.98 -0.42 9.38
C GLU A 136 -16.30 -0.94 7.98
N ALA A 137 -15.47 -0.65 6.97
CA ALA A 137 -15.61 -1.23 5.64
C ALA A 137 -15.44 -2.75 5.66
N LEU A 138 -14.43 -3.26 6.38
CA LEU A 138 -14.21 -4.70 6.52
C LEU A 138 -15.42 -5.39 7.15
N LYS A 139 -15.94 -4.85 8.27
CA LYS A 139 -17.13 -5.38 8.93
C LYS A 139 -18.32 -5.47 7.98
N LYS A 140 -18.63 -4.36 7.29
CA LYS A 140 -19.74 -4.30 6.33
C LYS A 140 -19.55 -5.23 5.14
N LEU A 141 -18.33 -5.40 4.65
CA LEU A 141 -18.06 -6.29 3.53
C LEU A 141 -18.14 -7.76 3.94
N VAL A 142 -17.72 -8.11 5.16
CA VAL A 142 -17.94 -9.44 5.75
C VAL A 142 -19.43 -9.73 5.85
N ASP A 143 -20.23 -8.82 6.43
CA ASP A 143 -21.69 -8.98 6.52
C ASP A 143 -22.33 -9.15 5.12
N ALA A 144 -21.90 -8.36 4.14
CA ALA A 144 -22.37 -8.48 2.77
C ALA A 144 -21.98 -9.84 2.15
N ALA A 145 -20.77 -10.31 2.39
CA ALA A 145 -20.24 -11.56 1.86
C ALA A 145 -20.93 -12.81 2.43
N GLU A 146 -21.64 -12.72 3.56
CA GLU A 146 -22.51 -13.81 4.05
C GLU A 146 -23.71 -14.07 3.13
N THR A 147 -24.14 -13.06 2.38
CA THR A 147 -25.35 -13.14 1.53
C THR A 147 -25.04 -13.11 0.03
N LEU A 148 -23.87 -12.61 -0.35
CA LEU A 148 -23.42 -12.54 -1.74
C LEU A 148 -22.76 -13.87 -2.17
N PRO A 149 -22.87 -14.24 -3.45
CA PRO A 149 -22.06 -15.33 -3.98
C PRO A 149 -20.57 -14.96 -3.88
N MET A 150 -19.75 -15.85 -3.34
CA MET A 150 -18.31 -15.65 -3.22
C MET A 150 -17.62 -15.76 -4.60
N THR A 151 -17.65 -14.66 -5.37
CA THR A 151 -16.94 -14.53 -6.63
C THR A 151 -15.44 -14.35 -6.40
N ASP A 152 -14.63 -14.55 -7.44
CA ASP A 152 -13.18 -14.32 -7.35
C ASP A 152 -12.85 -12.84 -7.05
N ALA A 153 -13.66 -11.91 -7.56
CA ALA A 153 -13.53 -10.48 -7.28
C ALA A 153 -13.87 -10.14 -5.82
N LEU A 154 -14.95 -10.71 -5.27
CA LEU A 154 -15.30 -10.50 -3.85
C LEU A 154 -14.24 -11.11 -2.92
N ARG A 155 -13.75 -12.30 -3.24
CA ARG A 155 -12.64 -12.94 -2.52
C ARG A 155 -11.40 -12.04 -2.50
N HIS A 156 -11.00 -11.54 -3.66
CA HIS A 156 -9.82 -10.69 -3.79
C HIS A 156 -9.96 -9.40 -2.98
N ASP A 157 -11.07 -8.68 -3.14
CA ASP A 157 -11.26 -7.39 -2.48
C ASP A 157 -11.40 -7.56 -0.96
N LEU A 158 -12.08 -8.64 -0.50
CA LEU A 158 -12.15 -8.98 0.92
C LEU A 158 -10.76 -9.29 1.51
N ALA A 159 -9.92 -10.06 0.80
CA ALA A 159 -8.55 -10.31 1.23
C ALA A 159 -7.71 -9.05 1.30
N LYS A 160 -7.85 -8.13 0.33
CA LYS A 160 -7.13 -6.86 0.35
C LYS A 160 -7.56 -6.00 1.53
N ILE A 161 -8.86 -5.80 1.74
CA ILE A 161 -9.38 -4.98 2.83
C ILE A 161 -9.02 -5.59 4.19
N ALA A 162 -9.14 -6.92 4.36
CA ALA A 162 -8.74 -7.60 5.59
C ALA A 162 -7.24 -7.45 5.88
N SER A 163 -6.39 -7.58 4.86
CA SER A 163 -4.94 -7.38 5.01
C SER A 163 -4.57 -5.93 5.31
N THR A 164 -5.27 -4.96 4.73
CA THR A 164 -5.08 -3.53 5.03
C THR A 164 -5.50 -3.20 6.46
N PHE A 165 -6.61 -3.77 6.95
CA PHE A 165 -7.01 -3.62 8.35
C PHE A 165 -5.92 -4.08 9.31
N ILE A 166 -5.29 -5.24 9.06
CA ILE A 166 -4.16 -5.71 9.88
C ILE A 166 -2.95 -4.78 9.74
N GLU A 167 -2.60 -4.38 8.52
CA GLU A 167 -1.49 -3.45 8.26
C GLU A 167 -1.66 -2.11 9.00
N ASP A 168 -2.89 -1.62 9.16
CA ASP A 168 -3.20 -0.37 9.87
C ASP A 168 -3.02 -0.50 11.40
N LEU A 169 -3.01 -1.71 11.96
CA LEU A 169 -2.75 -1.97 13.39
C LEU A 169 -1.26 -1.94 13.73
N LEU A 170 -0.40 -2.41 12.81
CA LEU A 170 1.02 -2.65 13.10
C LEU A 170 1.80 -1.39 13.51
N PRO A 171 1.55 -0.18 12.96
CA PRO A 171 2.21 1.04 13.40
C PRO A 171 2.03 1.34 14.89
N GLY A 172 0.82 1.17 15.42
CA GLY A 172 0.53 1.36 16.84
C GLY A 172 1.23 0.31 17.70
N THR A 173 1.16 -0.97 17.31
CA THR A 173 1.86 -2.07 18.01
C THR A 173 3.37 -1.85 18.04
N TYR A 174 3.96 -1.43 16.92
CA TYR A 174 5.37 -1.09 16.85
C TYR A 174 5.73 0.09 17.77
N ALA A 175 4.92 1.15 17.77
CA ALA A 175 5.16 2.31 18.63
C ALA A 175 5.13 1.94 20.12
N MET A 176 4.17 1.10 20.53
CA MET A 176 4.08 0.56 21.89
C MET A 176 5.29 -0.30 22.24
N PHE A 177 5.79 -1.12 21.31
CA PHE A 177 7.01 -1.90 21.50
C PHE A 177 8.25 -1.01 21.74
N ILE A 178 8.44 0.03 20.94
CA ILE A 178 9.56 0.97 21.12
C ILE A 178 9.45 1.74 22.42
N ASP A 179 8.26 2.22 22.79
CA ASP A 179 8.02 2.91 24.05
C ASP A 179 8.34 1.99 25.26
N ALA A 180 7.90 0.73 25.21
CA ALA A 180 8.22 -0.27 26.22
C ALA A 180 9.74 -0.51 26.34
N TYR A 181 10.46 -0.59 25.21
CA TYR A 181 11.92 -0.71 25.21
C TYR A 181 12.59 0.50 25.88
N GLN A 182 12.15 1.71 25.56
CA GLN A 182 12.68 2.96 26.12
C GLN A 182 12.41 3.09 27.62
N LYS A 183 11.20 2.72 28.05
CA LYS A 183 10.80 2.67 29.47
C LYS A 183 11.38 1.47 30.21
N ARG A 184 12.10 0.58 29.52
CA ARG A 184 12.72 -0.63 30.07
C ARG A 184 11.66 -1.58 30.69
N ASN A 185 10.45 -1.60 30.13
CA ASN A 185 9.35 -2.47 30.54
C ASN A 185 9.39 -3.80 29.78
N TYR A 186 10.02 -4.81 30.36
CA TYR A 186 10.22 -6.12 29.72
C TYR A 186 8.91 -6.83 29.35
N ILE A 187 7.89 -6.76 30.22
CA ILE A 187 6.61 -7.44 30.02
C ILE A 187 5.92 -6.87 28.77
N GLU A 188 5.88 -5.54 28.65
CA GLU A 188 5.31 -4.88 27.47
C GLU A 188 6.17 -5.07 26.22
N MET A 189 7.49 -5.13 26.33
CA MET A 189 8.35 -5.44 25.18
C MET A 189 8.00 -6.81 24.58
N VAL A 190 7.92 -7.85 25.42
CA VAL A 190 7.60 -9.21 24.98
C VAL A 190 6.18 -9.30 24.42
N SER A 191 5.22 -8.68 25.10
CA SER A 191 3.83 -8.67 24.66
C SER A 191 3.67 -8.01 23.29
N ASN A 192 4.22 -6.80 23.11
CA ASN A 192 4.11 -6.06 21.85
C ASN A 192 4.95 -6.66 20.73
N SER A 193 6.11 -7.28 21.02
CA SER A 193 6.87 -8.00 20.00
C SER A 193 6.09 -9.21 19.48
N ASN A 194 5.47 -9.99 20.37
CA ASN A 194 4.65 -11.13 19.98
C ASN A 194 3.43 -10.67 19.15
N ALA A 195 2.75 -9.60 19.57
CA ALA A 195 1.61 -9.05 18.84
C ALA A 195 1.99 -8.57 17.42
N LEU A 196 3.17 -7.98 17.24
CA LEU A 196 3.68 -7.57 15.94
C LEU A 196 3.89 -8.77 15.00
N ILE A 197 4.56 -9.82 15.49
CA ILE A 197 4.81 -11.04 14.71
C ILE A 197 3.50 -11.79 14.41
N GLU A 198 2.58 -11.84 15.37
CA GLU A 198 1.27 -12.45 15.20
C GLU A 198 0.43 -11.72 14.14
N GLY A 199 0.45 -10.38 14.12
CA GLY A 199 -0.20 -9.58 13.07
C GLY A 199 0.35 -9.90 11.68
N LEU A 200 1.68 -10.04 11.53
CA LEU A 200 2.29 -10.42 10.24
C LEU A 200 1.90 -11.84 9.81
N LYS A 201 1.85 -12.78 10.76
CA LYS A 201 1.42 -14.15 10.49
C LYS A 201 -0.04 -14.21 10.02
N ASP A 202 -0.93 -13.49 10.70
CA ASP A 202 -2.34 -13.42 10.36
C ASP A 202 -2.55 -12.73 9.00
N MET A 203 -1.77 -11.69 8.71
CA MET A 203 -1.76 -11.03 7.40
C MET A 203 -1.32 -12.00 6.28
N ASP A 204 -0.29 -12.82 6.50
CA ASP A 204 0.14 -13.86 5.56
C ASP A 204 -0.99 -14.88 5.31
N GLN A 205 -1.73 -15.28 6.35
CA GLN A 205 -2.86 -16.20 6.24
C GLN A 205 -4.02 -15.61 5.42
N VAL A 206 -4.37 -14.35 5.65
CA VAL A 206 -5.39 -13.65 4.84
C VAL A 206 -5.00 -13.63 3.37
N LEU A 207 -3.75 -13.27 3.08
CA LEU A 207 -3.24 -13.18 1.72
C LEU A 207 -3.15 -14.56 1.05
N ALA A 208 -2.92 -15.63 1.82
CA ALA A 208 -2.85 -17.00 1.29
C ALA A 208 -4.20 -17.48 0.73
N ALA A 209 -5.32 -16.90 1.17
CA ALA A 209 -6.66 -17.21 0.65
C ALA A 209 -6.98 -16.52 -0.69
N ASP A 210 -6.08 -15.66 -1.20
CA ASP A 210 -6.25 -14.95 -2.48
C ASP A 210 -5.18 -15.35 -3.49
N ARG A 211 -5.61 -15.86 -4.65
CA ARG A 211 -4.70 -16.32 -5.71
C ARG A 211 -3.81 -15.21 -6.29
N TYR A 212 -4.25 -13.95 -6.23
CA TYR A 212 -3.50 -12.79 -6.72
C TYR A 212 -2.46 -12.29 -5.69
N SER A 213 -2.40 -12.91 -4.52
CA SER A 213 -1.56 -12.52 -3.40
C SER A 213 -0.53 -13.58 -3.02
N LEU A 214 -0.17 -14.49 -3.93
CA LEU A 214 0.75 -15.60 -3.64
C LEU A 214 2.13 -15.34 -4.25
N LEU A 215 3.18 -15.33 -3.42
CA LEU A 215 4.58 -15.23 -3.89
C LEU A 215 4.95 -16.36 -4.86
N GLY A 216 4.40 -17.56 -4.65
CA GLY A 216 4.69 -18.70 -5.51
C GLY A 216 4.31 -18.46 -6.97
N ASN A 217 3.23 -17.72 -7.25
CA ASN A 217 2.84 -17.41 -8.62
C ASN A 217 3.88 -16.56 -9.34
N TRP A 218 4.48 -15.59 -8.64
CA TRP A 218 5.54 -14.74 -9.17
C TRP A 218 6.82 -15.54 -9.46
N ILE A 219 7.30 -16.31 -8.48
CA ILE A 219 8.53 -17.11 -8.60
C ILE A 219 8.39 -18.20 -9.68
N GLU A 220 7.29 -18.95 -9.67
CA GLU A 220 7.09 -20.03 -10.64
C GLU A 220 6.79 -19.49 -12.05
N SER A 221 6.28 -18.26 -12.17
CA SER A 221 6.18 -17.57 -13.47
C SER A 221 7.59 -17.26 -14.02
N ALA A 222 8.47 -16.67 -13.20
CA ALA A 222 9.84 -16.34 -13.62
C ALA A 222 10.62 -17.60 -14.06
N LYS A 223 10.53 -18.69 -13.30
CA LYS A 223 11.22 -19.95 -13.61
C LYS A 223 10.76 -20.60 -14.91
N LYS A 224 9.53 -20.35 -15.37
CA LYS A 224 9.05 -20.91 -16.65
C LYS A 224 9.80 -20.35 -17.87
N TYR A 225 10.46 -19.20 -17.74
CA TYR A 225 11.25 -18.61 -18.81
C TYR A 225 12.67 -19.18 -18.93
N GLY A 226 13.15 -19.97 -17.97
CA GLY A 226 14.49 -20.54 -18.02
C GLY A 226 14.55 -21.84 -18.83
N ALA A 227 15.53 -21.95 -19.72
CA ALA A 227 15.75 -23.12 -20.57
C ALA A 227 16.34 -24.31 -19.80
N ASP A 228 17.18 -24.05 -18.80
CA ASP A 228 17.85 -25.07 -18.00
C ASP A 228 17.82 -24.76 -16.49
N VAL A 229 18.40 -25.65 -15.68
CA VAL A 229 18.40 -25.53 -14.21
C VAL A 229 19.14 -24.26 -13.73
N ALA A 230 20.23 -23.88 -14.40
CA ALA A 230 21.02 -22.72 -14.02
C ALA A 230 20.27 -21.42 -14.34
N GLU A 231 19.65 -21.35 -15.52
CA GLU A 231 18.84 -20.20 -15.92
C GLU A 231 17.60 -20.05 -15.05
N LYS A 232 16.91 -21.15 -14.72
CA LYS A 232 15.77 -21.13 -13.78
C LYS A 232 16.16 -20.60 -12.40
N LYS A 233 17.30 -21.03 -11.88
CA LYS A 233 17.84 -20.52 -10.60
C LYS A 233 18.17 -19.03 -10.69
N ASN A 234 18.76 -18.59 -11.80
CA ASN A 234 19.06 -17.17 -12.02
C ASN A 234 17.77 -16.32 -12.08
N LEU A 235 16.74 -16.79 -12.79
CA LEU A 235 15.45 -16.11 -12.89
C LEU A 235 14.69 -16.07 -11.56
N GLU A 236 14.78 -17.14 -10.75
CA GLU A 236 14.25 -17.13 -9.38
C GLU A 236 14.96 -16.08 -8.50
N PHE A 237 16.30 -16.00 -8.57
CA PHE A 237 17.06 -14.94 -7.88
C PHE A 237 16.60 -13.54 -8.33
N ASN A 238 16.45 -13.30 -9.63
CA ASN A 238 15.97 -12.00 -10.13
C ASN A 238 14.56 -11.68 -9.62
N ALA A 239 13.66 -12.66 -9.63
CA ALA A 239 12.29 -12.50 -9.16
C ALA A 239 12.22 -12.13 -7.67
N ARG A 240 13.04 -12.79 -6.84
CA ARG A 240 13.20 -12.48 -5.40
C ARG A 240 13.84 -11.12 -5.17
N ASN A 241 14.90 -10.81 -5.92
CA ASN A 241 15.68 -9.59 -5.71
C ASN A 241 14.89 -8.34 -6.09
N GLN A 242 14.16 -8.38 -7.21
CA GLN A 242 13.36 -7.25 -7.68
C GLN A 242 12.37 -6.76 -6.62
N ILE A 243 11.70 -7.67 -5.90
CA ILE A 243 10.67 -7.31 -4.91
C ILE A 243 11.23 -7.09 -3.49
N THR A 244 12.55 -7.18 -3.32
CA THR A 244 13.23 -7.02 -2.02
C THR A 244 14.39 -6.04 -2.11
N LEU A 245 15.63 -6.49 -2.31
CA LEU A 245 16.84 -5.66 -2.28
C LEU A 245 17.01 -4.79 -3.53
N TRP A 246 16.35 -5.13 -4.64
CA TRP A 246 16.39 -4.50 -5.97
C TRP A 246 17.76 -4.46 -6.66
N GLY A 247 18.84 -4.69 -5.90
CA GLY A 247 20.16 -4.98 -6.41
C GLY A 247 20.96 -5.81 -5.40
N PRO A 248 22.24 -6.11 -5.70
CA PRO A 248 23.03 -7.07 -4.93
C PRO A 248 23.36 -6.63 -3.50
N ASN A 249 23.23 -5.33 -3.18
CA ASN A 249 23.56 -4.79 -1.86
C ASN A 249 22.46 -3.85 -1.33
N GLY A 250 21.21 -4.00 -1.78
CA GLY A 250 20.13 -3.13 -1.32
C GLY A 250 20.20 -1.72 -1.90
N GLN A 251 20.39 -1.57 -3.21
CA GLN A 251 20.51 -0.24 -3.83
C GLN A 251 19.20 0.57 -3.76
N ILE A 252 18.05 -0.11 -3.88
CA ILE A 252 16.72 0.49 -3.78
C ILE A 252 15.81 -0.45 -2.98
N GLU A 253 16.24 -0.75 -1.74
CA GLU A 253 15.55 -1.70 -0.85
C GLU A 253 14.04 -1.42 -0.74
N ASP A 254 13.27 -2.49 -0.83
CA ASP A 254 11.81 -2.53 -0.67
C ASP A 254 11.03 -1.62 -1.63
N TYR A 255 11.65 -1.09 -2.70
CA TYR A 255 10.98 -0.22 -3.67
C TYR A 255 9.76 -0.88 -4.31
N ALA A 256 9.93 -2.13 -4.74
CA ALA A 256 8.90 -2.96 -5.34
C ALA A 256 8.33 -3.99 -4.33
N ASN A 257 8.16 -3.57 -3.08
CA ASN A 257 7.57 -4.41 -2.03
C ASN A 257 6.18 -4.96 -2.44
N LYS A 258 5.80 -6.09 -1.84
CA LYS A 258 4.51 -6.75 -2.10
C LYS A 258 3.91 -7.26 -0.80
N ASN A 259 2.60 -7.09 -0.63
CA ASN A 259 1.85 -7.80 0.39
C ASN A 259 1.39 -9.14 -0.20
N TRP A 260 2.32 -10.10 -0.25
CA TRP A 260 2.09 -11.45 -0.77
C TRP A 260 2.33 -12.50 0.32
N ALA A 261 1.44 -13.48 0.41
CA ALA A 261 1.64 -14.68 1.21
C ALA A 261 2.91 -15.40 0.79
N GLY A 262 3.65 -15.90 1.78
CA GLY A 262 5.00 -16.41 1.62
C GLY A 262 6.04 -15.31 1.73
N LEU A 263 5.87 -14.14 1.10
CA LEU A 263 6.80 -13.02 1.26
C LEU A 263 6.67 -12.37 2.64
N ILE A 264 5.43 -12.21 3.13
CA ILE A 264 5.16 -11.74 4.49
C ILE A 264 5.80 -12.65 5.53
N SER A 265 5.51 -13.96 5.51
CA SER A 265 6.05 -14.89 6.49
C SER A 265 7.55 -15.18 6.36
N SER A 266 8.09 -15.32 5.14
CA SER A 266 9.49 -15.74 4.95
C SER A 266 10.50 -14.59 4.90
N TYR A 267 10.07 -13.35 4.57
CA TYR A 267 10.96 -12.20 4.46
C TYR A 267 10.62 -11.14 5.51
N TYR A 268 9.46 -10.48 5.39
CA TYR A 268 9.12 -9.33 6.24
C TYR A 268 9.02 -9.68 7.73
N MET A 269 8.31 -10.76 8.07
CA MET A 269 8.17 -11.24 9.45
C MET A 269 9.52 -11.62 10.07
N GLN A 270 10.43 -12.20 9.31
CA GLN A 270 11.76 -12.57 9.80
C GLN A 270 12.62 -11.34 10.12
N ARG A 271 12.47 -10.25 9.35
CA ARG A 271 13.13 -8.96 9.65
C ARG A 271 12.63 -8.39 10.96
N TRP A 272 11.32 -8.36 11.18
CA TRP A 272 10.72 -7.91 12.43
C TRP A 272 11.05 -8.79 13.63
N ALA A 273 11.07 -10.12 13.44
CA ALA A 273 11.47 -11.06 14.49
C ALA A 273 12.94 -10.85 14.89
N SER A 274 13.82 -10.65 13.91
CA SER A 274 15.24 -10.35 14.16
C SER A 274 15.43 -9.04 14.91
N PHE A 275 14.70 -8.00 14.53
CA PHE A 275 14.76 -6.69 15.19
C PHE A 275 14.29 -6.73 16.64
N THR A 276 13.09 -7.27 16.86
CA THR A 276 12.49 -7.35 18.19
C THR A 276 13.33 -8.22 19.13
N LYS A 277 13.84 -9.34 18.64
CA LYS A 277 14.79 -10.20 19.35
C LYS A 277 16.06 -9.45 19.74
N TYR A 278 16.65 -8.70 18.81
CA TYR A 278 17.89 -7.96 19.11
C TYR A 278 17.69 -6.89 20.18
N LEU A 279 16.56 -6.18 20.18
CA LEU A 279 16.25 -5.23 21.26
C LEU A 279 16.00 -5.92 22.62
N LEU A 280 15.37 -7.09 22.64
CA LEU A 280 15.23 -7.90 23.85
C LEU A 280 16.60 -8.39 24.38
N GLU A 281 17.52 -8.76 23.48
CA GLU A 281 18.90 -9.10 23.84
C GLU A 281 19.65 -7.90 24.43
N CYS A 282 19.59 -6.73 23.79
CA CYS A 282 20.17 -5.48 24.29
C CYS A 282 19.62 -5.14 25.69
N TYR A 283 18.31 -5.30 25.88
CA TYR A 283 17.66 -5.13 27.19
C TYR A 283 18.27 -6.05 28.24
N ALA A 284 18.28 -7.36 27.98
CA ALA A 284 18.74 -8.39 28.91
C ALA A 284 20.23 -8.24 29.25
N SER A 285 21.07 -7.97 28.25
CA SER A 285 22.51 -7.80 28.43
C SER A 285 22.91 -6.41 28.94
N LYS A 286 21.95 -5.48 29.09
CA LYS A 286 22.19 -4.07 29.42
C LYS A 286 23.18 -3.39 28.45
N LYS A 287 23.22 -3.82 27.19
CA LYS A 287 24.05 -3.21 26.15
C LYS A 287 23.18 -2.28 25.29
N PRO A 288 23.71 -1.14 24.82
CA PRO A 288 22.96 -0.29 23.90
C PRO A 288 22.69 -1.01 22.57
N TYR A 289 21.64 -0.59 21.87
CA TYR A 289 21.37 -0.99 20.49
C TYR A 289 22.48 -0.46 19.58
N ASP A 290 23.04 -1.33 18.75
CA ASP A 290 23.99 -0.96 17.70
C ASP A 290 23.35 -1.18 16.32
N ASP A 291 23.03 -0.07 15.66
CA ASP A 291 22.36 -0.06 14.37
C ASP A 291 23.21 -0.69 13.26
N LYS A 292 24.54 -0.56 13.34
CA LYS A 292 25.45 -1.12 12.35
C LYS A 292 25.45 -2.64 12.43
N ILE A 293 25.59 -3.19 13.64
CA ILE A 293 25.55 -4.65 13.87
C ILE A 293 24.21 -5.23 13.43
N PHE A 294 23.11 -4.55 13.74
CA PHE A 294 21.78 -5.00 13.31
C PHE A 294 21.65 -5.02 11.79
N LYS A 295 22.04 -3.93 11.11
CA LYS A 295 21.95 -3.82 9.65
C LYS A 295 22.82 -4.82 8.92
N GLU A 296 24.03 -5.10 9.42
CA GLU A 296 24.92 -6.13 8.85
C GLU A 296 24.27 -7.51 8.93
N ARG A 297 23.79 -7.92 10.11
CA ARG A 297 23.07 -9.20 10.29
C ARG A 297 21.82 -9.31 9.43
N LEU A 298 21.07 -8.22 9.34
CA LEU A 298 19.84 -8.19 8.55
C LEU A 298 20.14 -8.32 7.06
N MET A 299 21.17 -7.62 6.56
CA MET A 299 21.61 -7.71 5.16
C MET A 299 22.09 -9.13 4.81
N ASP A 300 22.79 -9.82 5.71
CA ASP A 300 23.20 -11.22 5.49
C ASP A 300 21.98 -12.13 5.29
N PHE A 301 20.96 -11.99 6.15
CA PHE A 301 19.68 -12.68 6.00
C PHE A 301 18.98 -12.32 4.67
N GLU A 302 18.88 -11.04 4.35
CA GLU A 302 18.17 -10.57 3.16
C GLU A 302 18.83 -11.08 1.86
N LYS A 303 20.17 -11.16 1.82
CA LYS A 303 20.92 -11.76 0.72
C LYS A 303 20.68 -13.27 0.62
N LEU A 304 20.73 -13.98 1.76
CA LEU A 304 20.49 -15.42 1.81
C LEU A 304 19.09 -15.77 1.28
N TRP A 305 18.06 -15.03 1.71
CA TRP A 305 16.69 -15.24 1.24
C TRP A 305 16.54 -15.12 -0.29
N ASN A 306 17.35 -14.26 -0.93
CA ASN A 306 17.38 -14.10 -2.38
C ASN A 306 18.06 -15.28 -3.11
N GLU A 307 18.99 -15.98 -2.46
CA GLU A 307 19.73 -17.12 -3.00
C GLU A 307 19.04 -18.48 -2.76
N GLU A 308 18.04 -18.51 -1.87
CA GLU A 308 17.23 -19.67 -1.56
C GLU A 308 16.34 -20.11 -2.74
N ASN A 309 16.00 -21.40 -2.76
CA ASN A 309 15.13 -22.01 -3.80
C ASN A 309 13.91 -22.69 -3.18
N GLN A 310 13.45 -22.19 -2.03
CA GLN A 310 12.24 -22.69 -1.37
C GLN A 310 11.03 -22.51 -2.30
N ALA A 311 10.24 -23.58 -2.47
CA ALA A 311 8.96 -23.51 -3.15
C ALA A 311 7.89 -22.84 -2.28
N PHE A 312 7.01 -22.06 -2.91
CA PHE A 312 5.87 -21.43 -2.28
C PHE A 312 4.56 -21.90 -2.94
N PRO A 313 3.43 -21.91 -2.21
CA PRO A 313 2.14 -22.27 -2.78
C PRO A 313 1.75 -21.40 -4.00
N VAL A 314 1.17 -22.04 -5.01
CA VAL A 314 0.62 -21.40 -6.25
C VAL A 314 -0.91 -21.48 -6.33
N LYS A 315 -1.54 -22.06 -5.30
CA LYS A 315 -2.99 -22.16 -5.18
C LYS A 315 -3.39 -21.55 -3.84
N PRO A 316 -4.52 -20.82 -3.79
CA PRO A 316 -5.00 -20.24 -2.55
C PRO A 316 -5.42 -21.33 -1.57
N GLU A 317 -5.29 -21.04 -0.28
CA GLU A 317 -5.68 -21.91 0.82
C GLU A 317 -6.51 -21.13 1.85
N GLY A 318 -7.57 -21.76 2.35
CA GLY A 318 -8.45 -21.18 3.36
C GLY A 318 -9.71 -20.54 2.79
N ASP A 319 -10.71 -20.39 3.65
CA ASP A 319 -11.95 -19.67 3.36
C ASP A 319 -11.79 -18.21 3.79
N ILE A 320 -11.74 -17.30 2.80
CA ILE A 320 -11.50 -15.89 3.07
C ILE A 320 -12.58 -15.25 3.96
N LEU A 321 -13.84 -15.70 3.89
CA LEU A 321 -14.91 -15.15 4.70
C LEU A 321 -14.71 -15.56 6.17
N GLN A 322 -14.46 -16.85 6.41
CA GLN A 322 -14.20 -17.37 7.74
C GLN A 322 -12.92 -16.77 8.36
N ILE A 323 -11.86 -16.63 7.55
CA ILE A 323 -10.63 -15.97 7.99
C ILE A 323 -10.92 -14.51 8.36
N SER A 324 -11.65 -13.77 7.52
CA SER A 324 -11.97 -12.36 7.78
C SER A 324 -12.83 -12.18 9.04
N GLN A 325 -13.80 -13.05 9.27
CA GLN A 325 -14.59 -13.10 10.51
C GLN A 325 -13.68 -13.34 11.74
N THR A 326 -12.71 -14.24 11.62
CA THR A 326 -11.74 -14.55 12.68
C THR A 326 -10.84 -13.34 12.96
N ILE A 327 -10.33 -12.68 11.93
CA ILE A 327 -9.52 -11.46 12.05
C ILE A 327 -10.30 -10.34 12.74
N LEU A 328 -11.55 -10.10 12.33
CA LEU A 328 -12.41 -9.11 12.99
C LEU A 328 -12.62 -9.46 14.47
N ALA A 329 -12.99 -10.69 14.80
CA ALA A 329 -13.20 -11.10 16.18
C ALA A 329 -11.93 -10.92 17.04
N LYS A 330 -10.77 -11.33 16.51
CA LYS A 330 -9.48 -11.26 17.19
C LYS A 330 -9.05 -9.83 17.48
N TYR A 331 -9.12 -8.96 16.48
CA TYR A 331 -8.54 -7.62 16.56
C TYR A 331 -9.52 -6.52 16.95
N ASN A 332 -10.84 -6.74 16.92
CA ASN A 332 -11.81 -5.70 17.26
C ASN A 332 -11.58 -5.14 18.68
N HIS A 333 -11.31 -5.98 19.68
CA HIS A 333 -11.03 -5.52 21.04
C HIS A 333 -9.75 -4.68 21.15
N ILE A 334 -8.69 -5.12 20.44
CA ILE A 334 -7.40 -4.43 20.38
C ILE A 334 -7.56 -3.08 19.69
N TYR A 335 -8.27 -3.07 18.58
CA TYR A 335 -8.54 -1.87 17.80
C TYR A 335 -9.31 -0.84 18.63
N GLN A 336 -10.43 -1.23 19.25
CA GLN A 336 -11.25 -0.32 20.06
C GLN A 336 -10.47 0.23 21.27
N SER A 337 -9.65 -0.59 21.92
CA SER A 337 -8.87 -0.18 23.10
C SER A 337 -7.76 0.82 22.74
N ASN A 338 -7.22 0.74 21.52
CA ASN A 338 -6.08 1.55 21.07
C ASN A 338 -6.43 2.59 20.01
N ILE A 339 -7.73 2.82 19.76
CA ILE A 339 -8.21 3.76 18.73
C ILE A 339 -7.62 5.16 18.86
N HIS A 340 -7.32 5.60 20.08
CA HIS A 340 -6.70 6.90 20.35
C HIS A 340 -5.25 6.98 19.84
N VAL A 341 -4.50 5.87 19.87
CA VAL A 341 -3.14 5.78 19.28
C VAL A 341 -3.24 5.88 17.76
N PHE A 342 -4.15 5.11 17.16
CA PHE A 342 -4.35 5.09 15.70
C PHE A 342 -4.87 6.46 15.17
N ASN A 343 -5.77 7.11 15.91
CA ASN A 343 -6.32 8.42 15.54
C ASN A 343 -5.29 9.56 15.66
N ARG A 344 -4.34 9.47 16.61
CA ARG A 344 -3.27 10.47 16.76
C ARG A 344 -2.36 10.47 15.52
N ASP A 345 -1.99 9.29 15.06
CA ASP A 345 -1.12 9.11 13.90
C ASP A 345 -1.79 9.57 12.59
N TRP A 346 -3.08 9.30 12.44
CA TRP A 346 -3.93 9.86 11.38
C TRP A 346 -4.02 11.40 11.42
N ALA A 347 -4.24 12.00 12.59
CA ALA A 347 -4.37 13.45 12.71
C ALA A 347 -3.08 14.19 12.33
N LEU A 348 -1.92 13.64 12.71
CA LEU A 348 -0.61 14.12 12.27
C LEU A 348 -0.42 13.94 10.76
N GLY A 349 -0.91 12.81 10.23
CA GLY A 349 -1.09 12.48 8.80
C GLY A 349 -1.65 13.64 8.00
N ARG A 350 -2.90 13.99 8.30
CA ARG A 350 -3.63 15.07 7.61
C ARG A 350 -2.97 16.43 7.75
N GLN A 351 -2.43 16.78 8.92
CA GLN A 351 -1.82 18.10 9.12
C GLN A 351 -0.59 18.31 8.24
N ARG A 352 0.32 17.33 8.13
CA ARG A 352 1.45 17.47 7.20
C ARG A 352 1.04 17.32 5.74
N GLY A 353 0.09 16.45 5.42
CA GLY A 353 -0.46 16.33 4.06
C GLY A 353 -1.03 17.65 3.56
N ALA A 354 -1.80 18.35 4.40
CA ALA A 354 -2.32 19.69 4.12
C ALA A 354 -1.20 20.72 3.96
N HIS A 355 -0.20 20.73 4.86
CA HIS A 355 0.93 21.65 4.79
C HIS A 355 1.80 21.44 3.54
N LEU A 356 2.05 20.19 3.16
CA LEU A 356 2.83 19.85 1.96
C LEU A 356 2.03 20.10 0.67
N ALA A 357 0.72 19.87 0.68
CA ALA A 357 -0.16 20.24 -0.44
C ALA A 357 -0.19 21.76 -0.64
N GLU A 358 -0.19 22.54 0.43
CA GLU A 358 -0.09 24.00 0.39
C GLU A 358 1.25 24.45 -0.22
N ILE A 359 2.37 23.84 0.20
CA ILE A 359 3.69 24.10 -0.38
C ILE A 359 3.74 23.72 -1.87
N GLY A 360 3.23 22.55 -2.25
CA GLY A 360 3.17 22.10 -3.64
C GLY A 360 2.31 23.00 -4.53
N TYR A 361 1.16 23.44 -4.02
CA TYR A 361 0.27 24.39 -4.70
C TYR A 361 0.93 25.75 -4.89
N LEU A 362 1.62 26.27 -3.86
CA LEU A 362 2.39 27.52 -3.94
C LEU A 362 3.55 27.42 -4.94
N GLY A 363 4.27 26.30 -4.95
CA GLY A 363 5.33 26.02 -5.93
C GLY A 363 4.80 25.97 -7.36
N ALA A 364 3.66 25.31 -7.60
CA ALA A 364 3.01 25.27 -8.91
C ALA A 364 2.53 26.66 -9.37
N ILE A 365 2.05 27.51 -8.45
CA ILE A 365 1.70 28.92 -8.74
C ILE A 365 2.94 29.70 -9.17
N GLU A 366 4.05 29.53 -8.46
CA GLU A 366 5.30 30.25 -8.72
C GLU A 366 5.92 29.85 -10.07
N GLU A 367 5.89 28.55 -10.40
CA GLU A 367 6.33 28.05 -11.69
C GLU A 367 5.43 28.55 -12.85
N ARG A 368 4.10 28.59 -12.64
CA ARG A 368 3.16 29.20 -13.61
C ARG A 368 3.44 30.69 -13.82
N LYS A 369 3.81 31.45 -12.77
CA LYS A 369 4.23 32.86 -12.91
C LYS A 369 5.52 32.98 -13.72
N LYS A 370 6.51 32.14 -13.45
CA LYS A 370 7.79 32.10 -14.18
C LYS A 370 7.59 31.79 -15.67
N LEU A 371 6.76 30.81 -16.00
CA LEU A 371 6.42 30.46 -17.39
C LEU A 371 5.65 31.58 -18.11
N ARG A 372 4.75 32.29 -17.42
CA ARG A 372 4.05 33.47 -17.98
C ARG A 372 5.04 34.60 -18.33
N GLU A 373 6.01 34.87 -17.46
CA GLU A 373 7.03 35.89 -17.72
C GLU A 373 7.97 35.49 -18.87
N ILE A 374 8.36 34.22 -18.97
CA ILE A 374 9.11 33.72 -20.12
C ILE A 374 8.33 33.90 -21.42
N ARG A 375 7.02 33.61 -21.43
CA ARG A 375 6.14 33.79 -22.59
C ARG A 375 6.00 35.27 -22.97
N LYS A 376 5.85 36.18 -22.01
CA LYS A 376 5.85 37.64 -22.26
C LYS A 376 7.16 38.11 -22.90
N LYS A 377 8.31 37.68 -22.35
CA LYS A 377 9.63 38.03 -22.90
C LYS A 377 9.82 37.49 -24.32
N ARG A 378 9.35 36.27 -24.62
CA ARG A 378 9.36 35.71 -25.98
C ARG A 378 8.49 36.50 -26.95
N ARG A 379 7.28 36.91 -26.54
CA ARG A 379 6.39 37.76 -27.36
C ARG A 379 6.99 39.14 -27.63
N ALA A 380 7.56 39.78 -26.60
CA ALA A 380 8.22 41.08 -26.75
C ALA A 380 9.47 41.02 -27.66
N ARG A 381 10.24 39.93 -27.60
CA ARG A 381 11.37 39.70 -28.53
C ARG A 381 10.91 39.48 -29.96
N LYS A 382 9.79 38.78 -30.16
CA LYS A 382 9.22 38.56 -31.50
C LYS A 382 8.71 39.86 -32.11
N MET A 383 8.01 40.69 -31.34
CA MET A 383 7.57 42.03 -31.80
C MET A 383 8.73 43.01 -32.09
N LYS A 384 9.90 42.83 -31.48
CA LYS A 384 11.11 43.63 -31.79
C LYS A 384 11.87 43.15 -33.03
N HIS A 385 11.54 41.96 -33.55
CA HIS A 385 12.16 41.41 -34.75
C HIS A 385 11.30 41.63 -36.00
N ASP A 386 10.00 41.91 -35.79
CA ASP A 386 9.00 42.23 -36.82
C ASP A 386 8.80 43.76 -37.01
N LEU A 387 9.61 44.59 -36.34
CA LEU A 387 9.78 46.04 -36.52
C LEU A 387 11.22 46.30 -36.97
#